data_AF-H1BBZ8-F1
#
_entry.id   AF-H1BBZ8-F1
#
_cell.length_a   1.000
_cell.length_b   1.000
_cell.length_c   1.000
_cell.angle_alpha   90.00
_cell.angle_beta   90.00
_cell.angle_gamma   90.00
#
_symmetry.space_group_name_H-M   'P 1'
#
loop_
_entity.id
_entity.type
_entity.pdbx_description
1 polymer ?
#
loop_
_entity_poly.entity_id
_entity_poly.type
_entity_poly.pdbx_seq_one_letter_code
_entity_poly.pdbx_strand_id
1 'polypeptide(L)'
;MNKLWGHFKTITAHKLAVTKLCFRCGLYKQGLLHDLSKYTPVEFCAGVKYFQGNRSPIDYEKEVKGYSLGWLHHKGRNKHHWEYWLDNAVGGIRPVKMPLHYIVEMYCDRTAASRIYMKENYHDGSAYEYFMNGYDNVIMHEETKAMLKMILEYQRDHGTDATVDFIRKEILKN
;
A
#
# COMPACT_ATOMS: atom_id res chain seq x y z
N MET A 1 6.72 -25.44 2.87
CA MET A 1 6.30 -24.38 3.80
C MET A 1 4.79 -24.46 4.00
N ASN A 2 4.30 -24.43 5.24
CA ASN A 2 2.86 -24.40 5.50
C ASN A 2 2.29 -23.06 5.00
N LYS A 3 1.42 -23.10 3.98
CA LYS A 3 0.87 -21.89 3.33
C LYS A 3 0.08 -21.00 4.31
N LEU A 4 -0.62 -21.61 5.27
CA LEU A 4 -1.41 -20.89 6.27
C LEU A 4 -0.51 -20.03 7.15
N TRP A 5 0.52 -20.66 7.75
CA TRP A 5 1.47 -19.95 8.61
C TRP A 5 2.33 -18.97 7.83
N GLY A 6 2.73 -19.32 6.61
CA GLY A 6 3.48 -18.44 5.72
C GLY A 6 2.71 -17.16 5.43
N HIS A 7 1.47 -17.28 4.93
CA HIS A 7 0.63 -16.13 4.61
C HIS A 7 0.34 -15.26 5.83
N PHE A 8 -0.06 -15.87 6.96
CA PHE A 8 -0.35 -15.15 8.20
C PHE A 8 0.84 -14.34 8.70
N LYS A 9 2.05 -14.93 8.68
CA LYS A 9 3.27 -14.24 9.07
C LYS A 9 3.59 -13.08 8.14
N THR A 10 3.47 -13.25 6.82
CA THR A 10 3.73 -12.19 5.85
C THR A 10 2.79 -11.00 6.04
N ILE A 11 1.47 -11.21 6.09
CA ILE A 11 0.52 -10.09 6.23
C ILE A 11 0.66 -9.39 7.59
N THR A 12 0.99 -10.13 8.65
CA THR A 12 1.18 -9.55 9.98
C THR A 12 2.48 -8.76 10.08
N ALA A 13 3.57 -9.25 9.48
CA ALA A 13 4.82 -8.51 9.40
C ALA A 13 4.63 -7.19 8.63
N HIS A 14 3.90 -7.23 7.50
CA HIS A 14 3.52 -6.06 6.72
C HIS A 14 2.73 -5.05 7.54
N LYS A 15 1.63 -5.50 8.14
CA LYS A 15 0.79 -4.65 8.98
C LYS A 15 1.61 -3.95 10.07
N LEU A 16 2.48 -4.68 10.77
CA LEU A 16 3.30 -4.14 11.85
C LEU A 16 4.35 -3.14 11.34
N ALA A 17 4.95 -3.38 10.17
CA ALA A 17 5.87 -2.44 9.54
C ALA A 17 5.17 -1.12 9.16
N VAL A 18 3.98 -1.21 8.54
CA VAL A 18 3.17 -0.03 8.22
C VAL A 18 2.73 0.69 9.49
N THR A 19 2.33 -0.05 10.53
CA THR A 19 1.92 0.53 11.82
C THR A 19 3.06 1.37 12.41
N LYS A 20 4.28 0.83 12.45
CA LYS A 20 5.47 1.56 12.94
C LYS A 20 5.71 2.83 12.13
N LEU A 21 5.67 2.78 10.81
CA LEU A 21 5.94 3.94 9.96
C LEU A 21 4.82 4.99 10.04
N CYS A 22 3.56 4.58 10.08
CA CYS A 22 2.43 5.47 10.33
C CYS A 22 2.55 6.18 11.69
N PHE A 23 2.98 5.47 12.74
CA PHE A 23 3.15 6.07 14.07
C PHE A 23 4.25 7.12 14.07
N ARG A 24 5.35 6.87 13.35
CA ARG A 24 6.40 7.87 13.14
C ARG A 24 5.85 9.14 12.47
N CYS A 25 4.92 9.00 11.53
CA CYS A 25 4.23 10.11 10.87
C CYS A 25 3.06 10.72 11.70
N GLY A 26 2.84 10.28 12.95
CA GLY A 26 1.72 10.74 13.79
C GLY A 26 0.34 10.21 13.39
N LEU A 27 0.27 9.21 12.51
CA LEU A 27 -0.96 8.60 12.02
C LEU A 27 -1.34 7.33 12.79
N TYR A 28 -1.61 7.47 14.10
CA TYR A 28 -1.90 6.32 14.96
C TYR A 28 -3.13 5.52 14.52
N LYS A 29 -4.22 6.20 14.16
CA LYS A 29 -5.46 5.54 13.71
C LYS A 29 -5.23 4.72 12.44
N GLN A 30 -4.53 5.29 11.45
CA GLN A 30 -4.22 4.62 10.19
C GLN A 30 -3.35 3.39 10.46
N GLY A 31 -2.27 3.51 11.24
CA GLY A 31 -1.42 2.36 11.57
C GLY A 31 -2.17 1.22 12.26
N LEU A 32 -3.04 1.54 13.22
CA LEU A 32 -3.82 0.51 13.93
C LEU A 32 -4.81 -0.21 13.01
N LEU A 33 -5.50 0.55 12.14
CA LEU A 33 -6.57 0.02 11.28
C LEU A 33 -6.08 -0.53 9.92
N HIS A 34 -4.82 -0.26 9.56
CA HIS A 34 -4.23 -0.67 8.30
C HIS A 34 -4.41 -2.17 8.06
N ASP A 35 -4.96 -2.50 6.89
CA ASP A 35 -5.09 -3.86 6.35
C ASP A 35 -5.79 -4.89 7.24
N LEU A 36 -6.62 -4.45 8.19
CA LEU A 36 -7.39 -5.38 9.02
C LEU A 36 -8.33 -6.28 8.19
N SER A 37 -8.71 -5.85 6.99
CA SER A 37 -9.54 -6.68 6.09
C SER A 37 -8.81 -7.95 5.61
N LYS A 38 -7.47 -7.99 5.61
CA LYS A 38 -6.65 -9.16 5.21
C LYS A 38 -6.93 -10.40 6.07
N TYR A 39 -7.44 -10.20 7.28
CA TYR A 39 -7.77 -11.26 8.23
C TYR A 39 -9.20 -11.78 8.08
N THR A 40 -10.01 -11.19 7.21
CA THR A 40 -11.35 -11.69 6.91
C THR A 40 -11.27 -12.99 6.08
N PRO A 41 -12.26 -13.89 6.17
CA PRO A 41 -12.24 -15.15 5.43
C PRO A 41 -12.07 -14.99 3.92
N VAL A 42 -12.65 -13.93 3.32
CA VAL A 42 -12.60 -13.74 1.87
C VAL A 42 -11.19 -13.41 1.36
N GLU A 43 -10.42 -12.67 2.15
CA GLU A 43 -9.03 -12.31 1.81
C GLU A 43 -8.06 -13.38 2.29
N PHE A 44 -8.20 -13.82 3.55
CA PHE A 44 -7.27 -14.74 4.18
C PHE A 44 -7.27 -16.11 3.50
N CYS A 45 -8.45 -16.70 3.23
CA CYS A 45 -8.53 -18.02 2.60
C CYS A 45 -7.96 -18.01 1.17
N ALA A 46 -8.25 -16.96 0.39
CA ALA A 46 -7.65 -16.77 -0.93
C ALA A 46 -6.12 -16.61 -0.81
N GLY A 47 -5.68 -15.75 0.12
CA GLY A 47 -4.27 -15.52 0.40
C GLY A 47 -3.51 -16.79 0.75
N VAL A 48 -4.07 -17.66 1.61
CA VAL A 48 -3.50 -18.96 1.95
C VAL A 48 -3.46 -19.88 0.72
N LYS A 49 -4.55 -19.98 -0.05
CA LYS A 49 -4.63 -20.87 -1.22
C LYS A 49 -3.55 -20.55 -2.26
N TYR A 50 -3.39 -19.26 -2.56
CA TYR A 50 -2.48 -18.75 -3.59
C TYR A 50 -1.10 -18.36 -3.06
N PHE A 51 -0.78 -18.66 -1.80
CA PHE A 51 0.53 -18.34 -1.22
C PHE A 51 1.66 -19.16 -1.85
N GLN A 52 2.68 -18.46 -2.34
CA GLN A 52 3.91 -19.03 -2.92
C GLN A 52 5.17 -18.70 -2.11
N GLY A 53 5.16 -17.58 -1.35
CA GLY A 53 6.25 -17.14 -0.48
C GLY A 53 7.25 -16.16 -1.11
N ASN A 54 7.15 -15.89 -2.42
CA ASN A 54 8.04 -15.00 -3.16
C ASN A 54 7.33 -13.82 -3.85
N ARG A 55 5.99 -13.81 -3.90
CA ARG A 55 5.17 -12.75 -4.50
C ARG A 55 3.79 -12.67 -3.85
N SER A 56 3.00 -11.66 -4.23
CA SER A 56 1.64 -11.46 -3.76
C SER A 56 0.71 -12.61 -4.17
N PRO A 57 -0.03 -13.24 -3.23
CA PRO A 57 -1.04 -14.23 -3.55
C PRO A 57 -2.17 -13.70 -4.45
N ILE A 58 -2.44 -12.39 -4.38
CA ILE A 58 -3.43 -11.71 -5.20
C ILE A 58 -3.06 -11.78 -6.69
N ASP A 59 -1.78 -11.60 -7.02
CA ASP A 59 -1.36 -11.60 -8.42
C ASP A 59 -1.39 -13.00 -9.01
N TYR A 60 -1.03 -14.02 -8.22
CA TYR A 60 -1.19 -15.41 -8.65
C TYR A 60 -2.69 -15.79 -8.80
N GLU A 61 -3.58 -15.29 -7.93
CA GLU A 61 -5.01 -15.48 -8.11
C GLU A 61 -5.51 -14.86 -9.42
N LYS A 62 -5.06 -13.64 -9.76
CA LYS A 62 -5.39 -12.97 -11.02
C LYS A 62 -4.89 -13.75 -12.23
N GLU A 63 -3.70 -14.35 -12.19
CA GLU A 63 -3.17 -15.19 -13.27
C GLU A 63 -4.03 -16.44 -13.50
N VAL A 64 -4.56 -17.05 -12.43
CA VAL A 64 -5.38 -18.27 -12.53
C VAL A 64 -6.82 -17.99 -12.94
N LYS A 65 -7.40 -16.87 -12.48
CA LYS A 65 -8.85 -16.59 -12.64
C LYS A 65 -9.17 -15.41 -13.57
N GLY A 66 -8.19 -14.57 -13.91
CA GLY A 66 -8.40 -13.26 -14.52
C GLY A 66 -8.80 -12.16 -13.53
N TYR A 67 -9.00 -12.48 -12.24
CA TYR A 67 -9.34 -11.52 -11.19
C TYR A 67 -8.95 -12.06 -9.80
N SER A 68 -8.98 -11.20 -8.78
CA SER A 68 -8.82 -11.63 -7.37
C SER A 68 -9.99 -11.11 -6.54
N LEU A 69 -10.79 -12.03 -5.98
CA LEU A 69 -11.89 -11.65 -5.08
C LEU A 69 -11.35 -11.01 -3.81
N GLY A 70 -10.22 -11.52 -3.29
CA GLY A 70 -9.51 -10.92 -2.17
C GLY A 70 -9.12 -9.48 -2.46
N TRP A 71 -8.56 -9.19 -3.64
CA TRP A 71 -8.22 -7.82 -4.04
C TRP A 71 -9.43 -6.90 -4.15
N LEU A 72 -10.53 -7.36 -4.76
CA LEU A 72 -11.76 -6.57 -4.89
C LEU A 72 -12.33 -6.19 -3.51
N HIS A 73 -12.33 -7.14 -2.57
CA HIS A 73 -12.77 -6.87 -1.20
C HIS A 73 -11.82 -5.93 -0.45
N HIS A 74 -10.52 -6.13 -0.64
CA HIS A 74 -9.44 -5.42 0.02
C HIS A 74 -9.38 -3.95 -0.36
N LYS A 75 -9.29 -3.65 -1.66
CA LYS A 75 -9.24 -2.27 -2.16
C LYS A 75 -10.51 -1.49 -1.83
N GLY A 76 -11.64 -2.18 -1.67
CA GLY A 76 -12.93 -1.59 -1.27
C GLY A 76 -13.09 -1.35 0.24
N ARG A 77 -12.12 -1.72 1.09
CA ARG A 77 -12.16 -1.52 2.56
C ARG A 77 -10.98 -0.74 3.11
N ASN A 78 -9.85 -0.75 2.41
CA ASN A 78 -8.66 -0.03 2.83
C ASN A 78 -8.50 1.24 2.00
N LYS A 79 -8.83 2.38 2.63
CA LYS A 79 -8.90 3.70 1.99
C LYS A 79 -7.55 4.26 1.55
N HIS A 80 -6.43 3.66 1.93
CA HIS A 80 -5.14 4.03 1.40
C HIS A 80 -4.88 3.47 -0.01
N HIS A 81 -5.71 2.56 -0.52
CA HIS A 81 -5.67 2.20 -1.95
C HIS A 81 -6.41 3.24 -2.77
N TRP A 82 -5.79 3.68 -3.87
CA TRP A 82 -6.38 4.68 -4.73
C TRP A 82 -7.62 4.16 -5.46
N GLU A 83 -7.72 2.85 -5.68
CA GLU A 83 -8.89 2.21 -6.27
C GLU A 83 -10.16 2.37 -5.41
N TYR A 84 -10.02 2.63 -4.11
CA TYR A 84 -11.15 2.98 -3.24
C TYR A 84 -11.81 4.30 -3.68
N TRP A 85 -11.02 5.20 -4.27
CA TRP A 85 -11.42 6.56 -4.63
C TRP A 85 -11.74 6.70 -6.12
N LEU A 86 -12.21 5.61 -6.73
CA LEU A 86 -12.77 5.62 -8.07
C LEU A 86 -14.29 5.69 -7.96
N ASP A 87 -14.90 6.64 -8.67
CA ASP A 87 -16.35 6.83 -8.66
C ASP A 87 -16.92 6.82 -10.09
N ASN A 88 -18.20 6.47 -10.21
CA ASN A 88 -18.92 6.54 -11.45
C ASN A 88 -19.28 7.99 -11.77
N ALA A 89 -18.96 8.44 -12.97
CA ALA A 89 -19.32 9.76 -13.45
C ALA A 89 -19.84 9.70 -14.89
N VAL A 90 -20.38 10.82 -15.37
CA VAL A 90 -20.71 10.96 -16.79
C VAL A 90 -19.44 10.79 -17.62
N GLY A 91 -19.47 9.81 -18.54
CA GLY A 91 -18.32 9.44 -19.37
C GLY A 91 -17.39 8.38 -18.76
N GLY A 92 -17.80 7.71 -17.67
CA GLY A 92 -17.10 6.55 -17.12
C GLY A 92 -16.57 6.76 -15.71
N ILE A 93 -15.64 5.89 -15.30
CA ILE A 93 -15.01 5.93 -13.98
C ILE A 93 -14.06 7.13 -13.90
N ARG A 94 -14.16 7.92 -12.83
CA ARG A 94 -13.26 9.04 -12.56
C ARG A 94 -12.59 8.91 -11.19
N PRO A 95 -11.32 9.33 -11.07
CA PRO A 95 -10.65 9.35 -9.79
C PRO A 95 -11.09 10.56 -8.95
N VAL A 96 -11.24 10.33 -7.65
CA VAL A 96 -11.57 11.32 -6.63
C VAL A 96 -10.32 11.64 -5.82
N LYS A 97 -10.15 12.91 -5.43
CA LYS A 97 -9.02 13.34 -4.62
C LYS A 97 -9.01 12.63 -3.26
N MET A 98 -7.89 11.98 -2.95
CA MET A 98 -7.71 11.29 -1.68
C MET A 98 -7.44 12.27 -0.53
N PRO A 99 -8.03 12.07 0.67
CA PRO A 99 -7.62 12.76 1.88
C PRO A 99 -6.16 12.51 2.22
N LEU A 100 -5.47 13.55 2.70
CA LEU A 100 -4.01 13.56 2.86
C LEU A 100 -3.46 12.43 3.74
N HIS A 101 -4.15 12.10 4.85
CA HIS A 101 -3.73 11.02 5.74
C HIS A 101 -3.76 9.64 5.07
N TYR A 102 -4.62 9.42 4.07
CA TYR A 102 -4.62 8.17 3.29
C TYR A 102 -3.53 8.16 2.21
N ILE A 103 -3.10 9.32 1.71
CA ILE A 103 -1.93 9.42 0.82
C ILE A 103 -0.67 9.05 1.61
N VAL A 104 -0.52 9.59 2.82
CA VAL A 104 0.61 9.25 3.70
C VAL A 104 0.55 7.79 4.16
N GLU A 105 -0.64 7.25 4.46
CA GLU A 105 -0.78 5.80 4.73
C GLU A 105 -0.36 4.96 3.51
N MET A 106 -0.69 5.38 2.28
CA MET A 106 -0.26 4.69 1.05
C MET A 106 1.25 4.75 0.86
N TYR A 107 1.89 5.87 1.21
CA TYR A 107 3.34 5.97 1.26
C TYR A 107 3.93 4.95 2.25
N CYS A 108 3.40 4.90 3.48
CA CYS A 108 3.85 3.96 4.49
C CYS A 108 3.71 2.51 4.04
N ASP A 109 2.57 2.18 3.44
CA ASP A 109 2.27 0.86 2.86
C ASP A 109 3.32 0.46 1.81
N ARG A 110 3.58 1.30 0.82
CA ARG A 110 4.55 1.02 -0.25
C ARG A 110 5.97 0.88 0.25
N THR A 111 6.40 1.75 1.17
CA THR A 111 7.73 1.66 1.78
C THR A 111 7.89 0.37 2.59
N ALA A 112 6.89 0.00 3.40
CA ALA A 112 6.91 -1.24 4.17
C ALA A 112 6.89 -2.48 3.28
N ALA A 113 6.02 -2.52 2.27
CA ALA A 113 5.94 -3.62 1.32
C ALA A 113 7.28 -3.82 0.60
N SER A 114 7.88 -2.74 0.10
CA SER A 114 9.18 -2.78 -0.59
C SER A 114 10.26 -3.39 0.31
N ARG A 115 10.35 -2.97 1.57
CA ARG A 115 11.30 -3.55 2.55
C ARG A 115 11.08 -5.03 2.77
N ILE A 116 9.83 -5.47 2.91
CA ILE A 116 9.50 -6.88 3.20
C ILE A 116 9.80 -7.79 2.02
N TYR A 117 9.47 -7.36 0.81
CA TYR A 117 9.65 -8.18 -0.39
C TYR A 117 11.10 -8.16 -0.90
N MET A 118 11.79 -7.02 -0.82
CA MET A 118 13.14 -6.87 -1.36
C MET A 118 14.24 -7.24 -0.36
N LYS A 119 13.95 -7.22 0.94
CA LYS A 119 14.88 -7.62 2.02
C LYS A 119 16.24 -6.92 1.89
N GLU A 120 17.33 -7.66 1.73
CA GLU A 120 18.69 -7.16 1.53
C GLU A 120 18.85 -6.29 0.28
N ASN A 121 17.95 -6.42 -0.70
CA ASN A 121 17.97 -5.61 -1.92
C ASN A 121 17.19 -4.28 -1.77
N TYR A 122 16.57 -4.03 -0.62
CA TYR A 122 15.86 -2.77 -0.38
C TYR A 122 16.84 -1.59 -0.30
N HIS A 123 16.45 -0.48 -0.91
CA HIS A 123 17.03 0.85 -0.67
C HIS A 123 15.91 1.89 -0.66
N ASP A 124 16.20 3.12 -0.22
CA ASP A 124 15.15 4.12 0.01
C ASP A 124 14.43 4.60 -1.26
N GLY A 125 14.98 4.29 -2.44
CA GLY A 125 14.34 4.49 -3.75
C GLY A 125 13.37 3.40 -4.20
N SER A 126 13.35 2.22 -3.56
CA SER A 126 12.61 1.06 -4.05
C SER A 126 11.10 1.30 -4.18
N ALA A 127 10.50 2.03 -3.23
CA ALA A 127 9.07 2.34 -3.28
C ALA A 127 8.72 3.35 -4.38
N TYR A 128 9.63 4.29 -4.67
CA TYR A 128 9.53 5.23 -5.79
C TYR A 128 9.60 4.49 -7.12
N GLU A 129 10.58 3.61 -7.30
CA GLU A 129 10.75 2.81 -8.53
C GLU A 129 9.54 1.93 -8.81
N TYR A 130 9.01 1.25 -7.77
CA TYR A 130 7.78 0.48 -7.89
C TYR A 130 6.60 1.34 -8.35
N PHE A 131 6.48 2.56 -7.79
CA PHE A 131 5.44 3.49 -8.21
C PHE A 131 5.63 3.98 -9.65
N MET A 132 6.87 4.28 -10.05
CA MET A 132 7.19 4.75 -11.40
C MET A 132 6.93 3.69 -12.47
N ASN A 133 7.21 2.42 -12.18
CA ASN A 133 6.93 1.30 -13.09
C ASN A 133 5.43 1.15 -13.42
N GLY A 134 4.56 1.58 -12.50
CA GLY A 134 3.10 1.57 -12.69
C GLY A 134 2.51 2.95 -12.97
N TYR A 135 3.32 4.00 -13.10
CA TYR A 135 2.85 5.38 -13.01
C TYR A 135 1.78 5.71 -14.05
N ASP A 136 1.94 5.29 -15.29
CA ASP A 136 0.97 5.59 -16.35
C ASP A 136 -0.26 4.67 -16.34
N ASN A 137 -0.21 3.59 -15.55
CA ASN A 137 -1.27 2.58 -15.48
C ASN A 137 -2.26 2.79 -14.33
N VAL A 138 -2.01 3.74 -13.42
CA VAL A 138 -2.91 4.06 -12.30
C VAL A 138 -3.92 5.13 -12.67
N ILE A 139 -5.18 4.92 -12.29
CA ILE A 139 -6.25 5.90 -12.44
C ILE A 139 -6.37 6.66 -11.11
N MET A 140 -5.44 7.59 -10.87
CA MET A 140 -5.41 8.40 -9.66
C MET A 140 -5.73 9.86 -9.95
N HIS A 141 -6.29 10.56 -8.97
CA HIS A 141 -6.51 11.99 -9.07
C HIS A 141 -5.15 12.69 -9.16
N GLU A 142 -4.99 13.65 -10.07
CA GLU A 142 -3.68 14.26 -10.39
C GLU A 142 -2.95 14.78 -9.15
N GLU A 143 -3.64 15.53 -8.29
CA GLU A 143 -3.03 16.04 -7.05
C GLU A 143 -2.63 14.92 -6.07
N THR A 144 -3.39 13.83 -6.02
CA THR A 144 -3.04 12.66 -5.19
C THR A 144 -1.80 11.96 -5.73
N LYS A 145 -1.76 11.77 -7.06
CA LYS A 145 -0.63 11.15 -7.77
C LYS A 145 0.65 11.98 -7.60
N ALA A 146 0.53 13.30 -7.74
CA ALA A 146 1.64 14.24 -7.57
C ALA A 146 2.16 14.27 -6.12
N MET A 147 1.26 14.32 -5.12
CA MET A 147 1.65 14.29 -3.70
C MET A 147 2.37 12.98 -3.35
N LEU A 148 1.82 11.84 -3.77
CA LEU A 148 2.46 10.54 -3.54
C LEU A 148 3.84 10.46 -4.21
N LYS A 149 3.95 10.91 -5.47
CA LYS A 149 5.23 10.99 -6.19
C LYS A 149 6.25 11.79 -5.40
N MET A 150 5.86 12.99 -4.95
CA MET A 150 6.74 13.90 -4.24
C MET A 150 7.27 13.29 -2.94
N ILE A 151 6.42 12.65 -2.13
CA ILE A 151 6.84 11.99 -0.89
C ILE A 151 7.80 10.83 -1.16
N LEU A 152 7.49 9.99 -2.15
CA LEU A 152 8.34 8.84 -2.53
C LEU A 152 9.68 9.30 -3.11
N GLU A 153 9.67 10.35 -3.92
CA GLU A 153 10.85 10.98 -4.48
C GLU A 153 11.73 11.61 -3.39
N TYR A 154 11.12 12.29 -2.43
CA TYR A 154 11.84 12.81 -1.27
C TYR A 154 12.52 11.69 -0.47
N GLN A 155 11.84 10.55 -0.27
CA GLN A 155 12.44 9.37 0.37
C GLN A 155 13.61 8.82 -0.43
N ARG A 156 13.49 8.70 -1.76
CA ARG A 156 14.59 8.25 -2.62
C ARG A 156 15.85 9.09 -2.40
N ASP A 157 15.68 10.41 -2.29
CA ASP A 157 16.80 11.35 -2.29
C ASP A 157 17.37 11.63 -0.89
N HIS A 158 16.55 11.54 0.16
CA HIS A 158 16.90 12.00 1.53
C HIS A 158 16.79 10.90 2.59
N GLY A 159 16.24 9.74 2.22
CA GLY A 159 16.01 8.62 3.11
C GLY A 159 14.75 8.73 3.98
N THR A 160 14.40 7.63 4.61
CA THR A 160 13.12 7.48 5.34
C THR A 160 12.99 8.43 6.53
N ASP A 161 14.06 8.67 7.28
CA ASP A 161 14.00 9.46 8.51
C ASP A 161 13.74 10.94 8.21
N ALA A 162 14.45 11.51 7.23
CA ALA A 162 14.20 12.87 6.75
C ALA A 162 12.79 13.01 6.15
N THR A 163 12.30 11.97 5.47
CA THR A 163 10.95 11.96 4.89
C THR A 163 9.87 11.98 5.97
N VAL A 164 10.03 11.21 7.04
CA VAL A 164 9.10 11.25 8.19
C VAL A 164 9.04 12.67 8.77
N ASP A 165 10.19 13.31 8.99
CA ASP A 165 10.23 14.66 9.53
C ASP A 165 9.56 15.68 8.60
N PHE A 166 9.81 15.57 7.29
CA PHE A 166 9.17 16.38 6.26
C PHE A 166 7.65 16.19 6.24
N ILE A 167 7.18 14.93 6.32
CA ILE A 167 5.75 14.62 6.39
C ILE A 167 5.11 15.28 7.61
N ARG A 168 5.74 15.19 8.78
CA ARG A 168 5.19 15.76 10.01
C ARG A 168 5.12 17.28 9.96
N LYS A 169 6.18 17.94 9.50
CA LYS A 169 6.32 19.41 9.55
C LYS A 169 5.56 20.10 8.42
N GLU A 170 5.70 19.61 7.20
CA GLU A 170 5.24 20.33 6.00
C GLU A 170 3.91 19.81 5.46
N ILE A 171 3.66 18.51 5.57
CA ILE A 171 2.47 17.86 4.98
C ILE A 171 1.33 17.78 5.99
N LEU A 172 1.52 17.05 7.10
CA LEU A 172 0.47 16.78 8.09
C LEU A 172 0.36 17.87 9.16
N LYS A 173 1.45 18.59 9.43
CA LYS A 173 1.56 19.65 10.46
C LYS A 173 1.17 19.13 11.85
N ASN A 174 1.79 18.02 12.29
CA ASN A 174 1.44 17.28 13.52
C ASN A 174 2.61 16.79 14.38
#